data_AF-A0A822EQE0-F1
#
_entry.id   AF-A0A822EQE0-F1
#
_cell.length_a   1.000
_cell.length_b   1.000
_cell.length_c   1.000
_cell.angle_alpha   90.00
_cell.angle_beta   90.00
_cell.angle_gamma   90.00
#
_symmetry.space_group_name_H-M   'P 1'
#
loop_
_entity.id
_entity.type
_entity.pdbx_description
1 polymer ?
#
loop_
_entity_poly.entity_id
_entity_poly.type
_entity_poly.pdbx_seq_one_letter_code
_entity_poly.pdbx_strand_id
1 'polypeptide(L)'
;VPPSMTGGASMKKVGQLMTANSKKPSSGKVGEQRYFRVPFNRPNDQNRDTHVEQKKKGWWYAHFDGKWIARQMEIHPNQKPVLLVAGVDDINMCDLSLDDTGLASKKGAEIFESDFEQEWLKHNGREYLKAHFRHISSKYVVQLLQNYR
;
A
#
# COMPACT_ATOMS: atom_id res chain seq x y z
N VAL A 1 49.89 18.81 -46.38
CA VAL A 1 49.12 18.98 -45.12
C VAL A 1 48.61 17.63 -44.62
N PRO A 2 49.36 16.91 -43.78
CA PRO A 2 48.79 16.12 -42.68
C PRO A 2 48.53 17.08 -41.48
N PRO A 3 47.96 16.70 -40.31
CA PRO A 3 47.79 15.36 -39.73
C PRO A 3 46.38 15.15 -39.11
N SER A 4 46.05 13.97 -38.57
CA SER A 4 46.17 13.68 -37.14
C SER A 4 46.02 12.16 -36.96
N MET A 5 47.08 11.40 -36.66
CA MET A 5 47.76 11.25 -35.37
C MET A 5 46.87 10.61 -34.29
N THR A 6 47.31 9.39 -33.92
CA THR A 6 47.51 8.86 -32.54
C THR A 6 46.30 8.84 -31.61
N GLY A 7 45.95 7.73 -30.96
CA GLY A 7 46.80 6.81 -30.21
C GLY A 7 46.21 6.65 -28.79
N GLY A 8 46.65 5.64 -28.05
CA GLY A 8 46.39 5.51 -26.61
C GLY A 8 45.50 4.31 -26.27
N ALA A 9 46.07 3.17 -25.84
CA ALA A 9 46.68 2.90 -24.53
C ALA A 9 45.68 2.25 -23.54
N SER A 10 46.03 1.03 -23.15
CA SER A 10 45.51 0.32 -21.99
C SER A 10 45.91 1.04 -20.69
N MET A 11 44.95 1.36 -19.81
CA MET A 11 45.22 1.73 -18.42
C MET A 11 44.13 1.22 -17.44
N LYS A 12 44.55 0.20 -16.70
CA LYS A 12 44.38 -0.09 -15.26
C LYS A 12 43.28 0.62 -14.44
N LYS A 13 42.51 -0.27 -13.81
CA LYS A 13 41.76 -0.23 -12.53
C LYS A 13 42.17 0.84 -11.50
N VAL A 14 41.19 1.66 -11.08
CA VAL A 14 41.05 2.39 -9.80
C VAL A 14 39.54 2.30 -9.50
N GLY A 15 38.99 1.78 -8.40
CA GLY A 15 39.42 1.79 -7.02
C GLY A 15 38.61 2.84 -6.24
N GLN A 16 37.33 2.58 -5.91
CA GLN A 16 36.70 3.17 -4.72
C GLN A 16 35.44 2.38 -4.31
N LEU A 17 35.53 1.81 -3.12
CA LEU A 17 34.47 1.28 -2.28
C LEU A 17 33.45 2.38 -1.98
N MET A 18 32.17 2.14 -2.27
CA MET A 18 31.04 2.82 -1.61
C MET A 18 30.05 1.74 -1.19
N THR A 19 30.06 1.47 0.11
CA THR A 19 29.06 0.66 0.82
C THR A 19 27.70 1.33 0.71
N ALA A 20 26.91 0.95 -0.30
CA ALA A 20 25.47 1.15 -0.25
C ALA A 20 24.86 -0.14 0.27
N ASN A 21 24.65 -0.20 1.60
CA ASN A 21 23.70 -1.14 2.17
C ASN A 21 22.30 -0.70 1.71
N SER A 22 21.96 -1.01 0.46
CA SER A 22 20.60 -0.94 -0.04
C SER A 22 19.82 -2.00 0.72
N LYS A 23 19.37 -1.66 1.93
CA LYS A 23 18.25 -2.35 2.57
C LYS A 23 17.10 -2.23 1.57
N LYS A 24 16.92 -3.28 0.75
CA LYS A 24 15.64 -3.50 0.08
C LYS A 24 14.57 -3.32 1.16
N PRO A 25 13.52 -2.52 0.93
CA PRO A 25 12.43 -2.44 1.88
C PRO A 25 12.03 -3.88 2.18
N SER A 26 12.10 -4.24 3.47
CA SER A 26 11.95 -5.62 3.90
C SER A 26 10.61 -6.12 3.37
N SER A 27 10.68 -7.14 2.51
CA SER A 27 9.55 -7.98 2.13
C SER A 27 8.73 -8.22 3.40
N GLY A 28 7.43 -7.87 3.38
CA GLY A 28 6.57 -7.95 4.56
C GLY A 28 6.83 -9.27 5.29
N LYS A 29 7.29 -9.19 6.54
CA LYS A 29 7.62 -10.40 7.30
C LYS A 29 6.34 -11.22 7.43
N VAL A 30 6.45 -12.54 7.49
CA VAL A 30 5.28 -13.40 7.69
C VAL A 30 4.56 -12.95 8.96
N GLY A 31 3.28 -12.58 8.82
CA GLY A 31 2.44 -12.07 9.92
C GLY A 31 2.64 -10.60 10.30
N GLU A 32 3.43 -9.83 9.55
CA GLU A 32 3.54 -8.38 9.75
C GLU A 32 2.29 -7.66 9.22
N GLN A 33 1.64 -6.86 10.06
CA GLN A 33 0.44 -6.12 9.68
C GLN A 33 0.84 -4.72 9.22
N ARG A 34 0.48 -4.35 7.97
CA ARG A 34 0.80 -3.04 7.39
C ARG A 34 -0.42 -2.38 6.80
N TYR A 35 -0.56 -1.08 7.03
CA TYR A 35 -1.77 -0.33 6.73
C TYR A 35 -1.45 0.85 5.83
N PHE A 36 -2.25 1.03 4.78
CA PHE A 36 -2.01 2.06 3.78
C PHE A 36 -3.30 2.81 3.46
N ARG A 37 -3.14 4.07 3.05
CA ARG A 37 -4.18 4.91 2.48
C ARG A 37 -3.64 5.71 1.31
N VAL A 38 -4.36 5.72 0.19
CA VAL A 38 -4.08 6.59 -0.96
C VAL A 38 -5.35 7.27 -1.44
N PRO A 39 -5.27 8.54 -1.90
CA PRO A 39 -6.41 9.17 -2.56
C PRO A 39 -6.63 8.52 -3.93
N PHE A 40 -7.88 8.44 -4.38
CA PHE A 40 -8.16 8.06 -5.77
C PHE A 40 -7.61 9.14 -6.71
N ASN A 41 -6.82 8.72 -7.70
CA ASN A 41 -6.32 9.63 -8.73
C ASN A 41 -7.49 10.06 -9.63
N ARG A 42 -7.71 11.36 -9.77
CA ARG A 42 -8.50 11.92 -10.87
C ARG A 42 -7.55 12.33 -11.99
N PRO A 43 -7.75 11.88 -13.24
CA PRO A 43 -6.88 12.22 -14.37
C PRO A 43 -6.66 13.73 -14.58
N ASN A 44 -7.61 14.58 -14.14
CA ASN A 44 -7.57 16.04 -14.35
C ASN A 44 -6.98 16.89 -13.21
N ASP A 45 -6.63 16.30 -12.05
CA ASP A 45 -6.28 17.07 -10.85
C ASP A 45 -4.76 17.28 -10.65
N GLN A 46 -3.94 17.15 -11.70
CA GLN A 46 -2.48 17.33 -11.59
C GLN A 46 -2.05 18.78 -11.28
N ASN A 47 -2.95 19.77 -11.28
CA ASN A 47 -2.56 21.19 -11.22
C ASN A 47 -3.51 22.11 -10.41
N ARG A 48 -4.17 21.62 -9.34
CA ARG A 48 -5.04 22.46 -8.49
C ARG A 48 -4.74 22.34 -6.99
N ASP A 49 -5.01 23.44 -6.30
CA ASP A 49 -4.64 23.76 -4.92
C ASP A 49 -5.09 22.69 -3.91
N THR A 50 -4.13 22.15 -3.15
CA THR A 50 -4.16 20.76 -2.69
C THR A 50 -5.04 20.48 -1.47
N HIS A 51 -5.49 21.49 -0.73
CA HIS A 51 -6.11 21.26 0.60
C HIS A 51 -7.65 21.14 0.58
N VAL A 52 -8.34 21.86 -0.32
CA VAL A 52 -9.81 21.82 -0.43
C VAL A 52 -10.27 20.66 -1.31
N GLU A 53 -9.50 20.33 -2.35
CA GLU A 53 -9.79 19.20 -3.23
C GLU A 53 -9.53 17.84 -2.58
N GLN A 54 -8.61 17.74 -1.62
CA GLN A 54 -8.42 16.52 -0.82
C GLN A 54 -9.71 16.09 -0.10
N LYS A 55 -10.54 17.03 0.35
CA LYS A 55 -11.85 16.72 0.96
C LYS A 55 -12.88 16.19 -0.06
N LYS A 56 -12.67 16.45 -1.35
CA LYS A 56 -13.53 15.98 -2.46
C LYS A 56 -12.98 14.73 -3.16
N LYS A 57 -11.79 14.26 -2.76
CA LYS A 57 -11.16 13.04 -3.28
C LYS A 57 -11.57 11.88 -2.37
N GLY A 58 -11.99 10.78 -2.99
CA GLY A 58 -12.21 9.55 -2.25
C GLY A 58 -10.90 8.93 -1.81
N TRP A 59 -10.97 7.99 -0.90
CA TRP A 59 -9.83 7.33 -0.28
C TRP A 59 -9.93 5.83 -0.45
N TRP A 60 -8.81 5.21 -0.80
CA TRP A 60 -8.62 3.79 -0.82
C TRP A 60 -7.72 3.39 0.35
N TYR A 61 -8.17 2.44 1.14
CA TYR A 61 -7.46 1.91 2.32
C TYR A 61 -7.15 0.43 2.10
N ALA A 62 -5.97 0.01 2.52
CA ALA A 62 -5.58 -1.39 2.48
C ALA A 62 -4.84 -1.81 3.74
N HIS A 63 -5.20 -3.00 4.22
CA HIS A 63 -4.53 -3.71 5.30
C HIS A 63 -3.92 -4.99 4.73
N PHE A 64 -2.59 -5.09 4.80
CA PHE A 64 -1.83 -6.27 4.40
C PHE A 64 -1.48 -7.11 5.62
N ASP A 65 -1.77 -8.41 5.53
CA ASP A 65 -1.31 -9.45 6.46
C ASP A 65 -0.12 -10.16 5.82
N GLY A 66 1.08 -9.71 6.16
CA GLY A 66 2.32 -10.06 5.48
C GLY A 66 2.35 -9.53 4.04
N LYS A 67 2.39 -10.43 3.06
CA LYS A 67 2.54 -10.10 1.63
C LYS A 67 1.22 -9.76 0.95
N TRP A 68 0.09 -10.22 1.50
CA TRP A 68 -1.21 -10.20 0.82
C TRP A 68 -2.21 -9.31 1.53
N ILE A 69 -3.13 -8.75 0.77
CA ILE A 69 -4.20 -7.91 1.32
C ILE A 69 -5.18 -8.78 2.12
N ALA A 70 -5.56 -8.30 3.30
CA ALA A 70 -6.49 -8.97 4.20
C ALA A 70 -7.80 -8.19 4.34
N ARG A 71 -7.76 -6.85 4.31
CA ARG A 71 -8.94 -5.99 4.27
C ARG A 71 -8.70 -4.81 3.32
N GLN A 72 -9.76 -4.39 2.62
CA GLN A 72 -9.77 -3.24 1.74
C GLN A 72 -11.02 -2.40 2.01
N MET A 73 -10.88 -1.08 1.88
CA MET A 73 -12.01 -0.16 2.01
C MET A 73 -11.91 1.00 1.04
N GLU A 74 -13.03 1.31 0.39
CA GLU A 74 -13.13 2.40 -0.59
C GLU A 74 -14.18 3.40 -0.14
N ILE A 75 -13.73 4.63 0.11
CA ILE A 75 -14.55 5.71 0.61
C ILE A 75 -14.64 6.79 -0.46
N HIS A 76 -15.76 6.85 -1.16
CA HIS A 76 -16.04 7.94 -2.10
C HIS A 76 -16.97 8.98 -1.48
N PRO A 77 -16.78 10.28 -1.77
CA PRO A 77 -17.77 11.29 -1.41
C PRO A 77 -19.12 10.96 -2.05
N ASN A 78 -20.19 11.01 -1.25
CA ASN A 78 -21.57 10.78 -1.68
C ASN A 78 -21.90 9.36 -2.18
N GLN A 79 -21.02 8.38 -1.95
CA GLN A 79 -21.33 6.97 -2.20
C GLN A 79 -21.26 6.19 -0.90
N LYS A 80 -21.87 5.00 -0.88
CA LYS A 80 -21.74 4.09 0.25
C LYS A 80 -20.29 3.60 0.34
N PRO A 81 -19.74 3.44 1.55
CA PRO A 81 -18.43 2.82 1.72
C PRO A 81 -18.46 1.39 1.18
N VAL A 82 -17.40 0.99 0.49
CA VAL A 82 -17.18 -0.38 0.06
C VAL A 82 -16.20 -1.01 1.05
N LEU A 83 -16.61 -2.10 1.69
CA LEU A 83 -15.79 -2.88 2.61
C LEU A 83 -15.58 -4.26 2.01
N LEU A 84 -14.32 -4.73 2.00
CA LEU A 84 -13.94 -5.99 1.38
C LEU A 84 -12.96 -6.72 2.30
N VAL A 85 -13.07 -8.05 2.39
CA VAL A 85 -12.21 -8.90 3.20
C VAL A 85 -11.76 -10.14 2.42
N ALA A 86 -10.51 -10.53 2.61
CA ALA A 86 -9.93 -11.68 1.93
C ALA A 86 -10.65 -12.99 2.31
N GLY A 87 -10.86 -13.85 1.31
CA GLY A 87 -11.66 -15.07 1.36
C GLY A 87 -13.15 -14.87 1.09
N VAL A 88 -13.66 -13.63 1.14
CA VAL A 88 -15.05 -13.28 0.85
C VAL A 88 -15.14 -12.52 -0.47
N ASP A 89 -14.27 -11.51 -0.63
CA ASP A 89 -14.35 -10.53 -1.71
C ASP A 89 -13.15 -10.57 -2.66
N ASP A 90 -12.42 -11.69 -2.72
CA ASP A 90 -11.13 -11.80 -3.41
C ASP A 90 -11.16 -11.28 -4.85
N ILE A 91 -12.26 -11.48 -5.58
CA ILE A 91 -12.44 -11.01 -6.97
C ILE A 91 -12.45 -9.47 -7.06
N ASN A 92 -12.88 -8.78 -6.01
CA ASN A 92 -13.02 -7.33 -5.97
C ASN A 92 -11.85 -6.63 -5.25
N MET A 93 -10.88 -7.38 -4.72
CA MET A 93 -9.74 -6.85 -3.99
C MET A 93 -8.50 -6.73 -4.87
N CYS A 94 -7.50 -5.99 -4.39
CA CYS A 94 -6.19 -5.96 -5.04
C CYS A 94 -5.54 -7.35 -5.08
N ASP A 95 -5.16 -7.79 -6.27
CA ASP A 95 -4.51 -9.09 -6.55
C ASP A 95 -2.98 -9.03 -6.49
N LEU A 96 -2.42 -7.82 -6.40
CA LEU A 96 -0.99 -7.58 -6.29
C LEU A 96 -0.50 -7.77 -4.85
N SER A 97 0.73 -8.26 -4.74
CA SER A 97 1.40 -8.32 -3.44
C SER A 97 1.87 -6.95 -2.97
N LEU A 98 2.14 -6.80 -1.67
CA LEU A 98 2.60 -5.52 -1.11
C LEU A 98 3.81 -4.94 -1.85
N ASP A 99 4.78 -5.78 -2.20
CA ASP A 99 5.98 -5.36 -2.93
C ASP A 99 5.65 -4.90 -4.36
N ASP A 100 4.71 -5.58 -5.02
CA ASP A 100 4.29 -5.29 -6.40
C ASP A 100 3.38 -4.05 -6.49
N THR A 101 2.68 -3.69 -5.40
CA THR A 101 1.84 -2.48 -5.37
C THR A 101 2.64 -1.17 -5.37
N GLY A 102 3.90 -1.21 -4.94
CA GLY A 102 4.72 -0.01 -4.69
C GLY A 102 4.25 0.87 -3.52
N LEU A 103 3.22 0.48 -2.76
CA LEU A 103 2.67 1.26 -1.64
C LEU A 103 3.71 1.53 -0.56
N ALA A 104 4.53 0.52 -0.22
CA ALA A 104 5.59 0.62 0.77
C ALA A 104 6.66 1.67 0.43
N SER A 105 6.81 2.02 -0.85
CA SER A 105 7.78 3.03 -1.31
C SER A 105 7.14 4.42 -1.49
N LYS A 106 5.81 4.52 -1.42
CA LYS A 106 5.09 5.78 -1.62
C LYS A 106 5.04 6.58 -0.33
N LYS A 107 5.76 7.71 -0.29
CA LYS A 107 5.79 8.61 0.87
C LYS A 107 4.38 9.05 1.27
N GLY A 108 4.03 8.85 2.54
CA GLY A 108 2.74 9.22 3.11
C GLY A 108 1.59 8.27 2.79
N ALA A 109 1.85 7.13 2.16
CA ALA A 109 0.84 6.10 1.94
C ALA A 109 0.63 5.21 3.17
N GLU A 110 1.69 4.84 3.88
CA GLU A 110 1.59 4.03 5.10
C GLU A 110 0.99 4.87 6.25
N ILE A 111 0.02 4.28 6.95
CA ILE A 111 -0.71 4.87 8.06
C ILE A 111 -0.64 3.95 9.28
N PHE A 112 -1.06 4.44 10.45
CA PHE A 112 -1.15 3.60 11.65
C PHE A 112 -2.34 2.66 11.58
N GLU A 113 -2.25 1.53 12.28
CA GLU A 113 -3.37 0.61 12.50
C GLU A 113 -4.58 1.35 13.05
N SER A 114 -4.39 2.21 14.06
CA SER A 114 -5.47 2.99 14.68
C SER A 114 -6.24 3.85 13.67
N ASP A 115 -5.56 4.43 12.68
CA ASP A 115 -6.19 5.27 11.67
C ASP A 115 -7.04 4.43 10.71
N PHE A 116 -6.55 3.23 10.37
CA PHE A 116 -7.31 2.27 9.58
C PHE A 116 -8.53 1.75 10.35
N GLU A 117 -8.34 1.31 11.60
CA GLU A 117 -9.40 0.77 12.44
C GLU A 117 -10.49 1.79 12.73
N GLN A 118 -10.12 3.05 12.98
CA GLN A 118 -11.09 4.12 13.20
C GLN A 118 -12.02 4.28 11.98
N GLU A 119 -11.48 4.30 10.77
CA GLU A 119 -12.30 4.45 9.56
C GLU A 119 -13.06 3.14 9.25
N TRP A 120 -12.47 1.96 9.47
CA TRP A 120 -13.14 0.66 9.32
C TRP A 120 -14.38 0.55 10.21
N LEU A 121 -14.24 0.85 11.50
CA LEU A 121 -15.33 0.77 12.47
C LEU A 121 -16.41 1.82 12.20
N LYS A 122 -16.02 3.02 11.78
CA LYS A 122 -16.97 4.09 11.41
C LYS A 122 -17.92 3.68 10.28
N HIS A 123 -17.51 2.76 9.40
CA HIS A 123 -18.31 2.30 8.26
C HIS A 123 -18.98 0.92 8.46
N ASN A 124 -19.15 0.48 9.71
CA ASN A 124 -19.72 -0.82 10.09
C ASN A 124 -18.83 -2.03 9.73
N GLY A 125 -17.51 -1.83 9.74
CA GLY A 125 -16.56 -2.91 9.47
C GLY A 125 -16.61 -4.04 10.49
N ARG A 126 -16.98 -3.78 11.75
CA ARG A 126 -17.14 -4.84 12.77
C ARG A 126 -18.29 -5.78 12.40
N GLU A 127 -19.43 -5.22 12.03
CA GLU A 127 -20.63 -5.95 11.64
C GLU A 127 -20.37 -6.75 10.36
N TYR A 128 -19.66 -6.16 9.41
CA TYR A 128 -19.24 -6.83 8.18
C TYR A 128 -18.38 -8.07 8.50
N LEU A 129 -17.33 -7.92 9.31
CA LEU A 129 -16.50 -9.07 9.72
C LEU A 129 -17.31 -10.13 10.46
N LYS A 130 -18.23 -9.74 11.34
CA LYS A 130 -19.10 -10.67 12.07
C LYS A 130 -20.03 -11.45 11.14
N ALA A 131 -20.58 -10.82 10.10
CA ALA A 131 -21.45 -11.47 9.13
C ALA A 131 -20.70 -12.50 8.28
N HIS A 132 -19.42 -12.25 7.98
CA HIS A 132 -18.64 -13.06 7.06
C HIS A 132 -17.56 -13.94 7.70
N PHE A 133 -17.46 -13.97 9.05
CA PHE A 133 -16.34 -14.54 9.80
C PHE A 133 -15.89 -15.95 9.38
N ARG A 134 -16.81 -16.80 8.91
CA ARG A 134 -16.53 -18.19 8.52
C ARG A 134 -15.71 -18.32 7.24
N HIS A 135 -15.72 -17.29 6.40
CA HIS A 135 -15.08 -17.29 5.09
C HIS A 135 -13.84 -16.40 5.03
N ILE A 136 -13.55 -15.67 6.11
CA ILE A 136 -12.36 -14.83 6.20
C ILE A 136 -11.10 -15.72 6.22
N SER A 137 -10.17 -15.46 5.30
CA SER A 137 -8.95 -16.26 5.16
C SER A 137 -7.82 -15.84 6.10
N SER A 138 -7.76 -14.56 6.49
CA SER A 138 -6.75 -14.05 7.43
C SER A 138 -7.08 -14.43 8.88
N LYS A 139 -6.20 -15.21 9.50
CA LYS A 139 -6.28 -15.55 10.93
C LYS A 139 -6.18 -14.31 11.83
N TYR A 140 -5.37 -13.33 11.43
CA TYR A 140 -5.25 -12.06 12.15
C TYR A 140 -6.60 -11.35 12.22
N VAL A 141 -7.28 -11.22 11.08
CA VAL A 141 -8.58 -10.53 11.00
C VAL A 141 -9.66 -11.26 11.81
N VAL A 142 -9.67 -12.60 11.79
CA VAL A 142 -10.58 -13.40 12.64
C VAL A 142 -10.30 -13.18 14.13
N GLN A 143 -9.03 -13.11 14.54
CA GLN A 143 -8.66 -12.83 15.93
C GLN A 143 -8.99 -11.39 16.34
N LEU A 144 -8.81 -10.42 15.44
CA LEU A 144 -9.14 -9.01 15.65
C LEU A 144 -10.63 -8.84 15.99
N LEU A 145 -11.52 -9.60 15.34
CA LEU A 145 -12.96 -9.58 15.64
C LEU A 145 -13.26 -9.93 17.10
N GLN A 146 -12.47 -10.79 17.74
CA GLN A 146 -12.62 -11.16 19.15
C GLN A 146 -12.18 -10.03 20.09
N ASN A 147 -11.31 -9.14 19.62
CA ASN A 147 -10.77 -8.02 20.38
C ASN A 147 -11.60 -6.74 20.28
N TYR A 148 -12.48 -6.64 19.28
CA TYR A 148 -13.52 -5.62 19.29
C TYR A 148 -14.46 -5.90 20.47
N ARG A 149 -14.23 -5.22 21.58
CA ARG A 149 -15.15 -5.20 22.73
C ARG A 149 -16.38 -4.38 22.39
#